data_AF-A0A7C5JT40-F1
#
_entry.id   AF-A0A7C5JT40-F1
#
_cell.length_a   1.000
_cell.length_b   1.000
_cell.length_c   1.000
_cell.angle_alpha   90.00
_cell.angle_beta   90.00
_cell.angle_gamma   90.00
#
_symmetry.space_group_name_H-M   'P 1'
#
loop_
_entity.id
_entity.type
_entity.pdbx_description
1 polymer ?
#
loop_
_entity_poly.entity_id
_entity_poly.type
_entity_poly.pdbx_seq_one_letter_code
_entity_poly.pdbx_strand_id
1 'polypeptide(L)'
;MSPSTEEITITEPEYGEIFVAGADIDVYWDYVGGLPPVVGIRIRSYDDYIFQDYYEGGTTTNFTIPGDVTLGFEGEATIEVSAISQVSIYPGDSRSFFSIYLTRVVPIRITP
;
A
#
# COMPACT_ATOMS: atom_id res chain seq x y z
N MET A 1 -13.16 24.62 12.56
CA MET A 1 -12.66 23.75 11.48
C MET A 1 -13.59 22.56 11.44
N SER A 2 -14.30 22.33 10.35
CA SER A 2 -15.00 21.05 10.14
C SER A 2 -13.93 19.96 10.02
N PRO A 3 -14.13 18.75 10.56
CA PRO A 3 -13.18 17.67 10.35
C PRO A 3 -13.05 17.44 8.83
N SER A 4 -11.81 17.26 8.34
CA SER A 4 -11.61 16.82 6.97
C SER A 4 -12.28 15.46 6.80
N THR A 5 -13.31 15.38 5.97
CA THR A 5 -13.99 14.13 5.60
C THR A 5 -13.18 13.42 4.52
N GLU A 6 -11.89 13.23 4.78
CA GLU A 6 -11.01 12.49 3.90
C GLU A 6 -10.98 11.04 4.36
N GLU A 7 -11.24 10.12 3.44
CA GLU A 7 -11.27 8.69 3.72
C GLU A 7 -10.65 7.94 2.55
N ILE A 8 -9.96 6.84 2.86
CA ILE A 8 -9.48 5.87 1.89
C ILE A 8 -9.96 4.47 2.28
N THR A 9 -10.53 3.76 1.32
CA THR A 9 -11.08 2.42 1.51
C THR A 9 -10.48 1.50 0.45
N ILE A 10 -9.74 0.49 0.87
CA ILE A 10 -9.28 -0.58 -0.03
C ILE A 10 -10.51 -1.43 -0.38
N THR A 11 -10.83 -1.51 -1.66
CA THR A 11 -11.96 -2.29 -2.18
C THR A 11 -11.50 -3.69 -2.59
N GLU A 12 -10.27 -3.81 -3.09
CA GLU A 12 -9.60 -5.08 -3.37
C GLU A 12 -8.09 -4.91 -3.05
N PRO A 13 -7.43 -5.90 -2.41
CA PRO A 13 -7.96 -7.20 -2.05
C PRO A 13 -8.95 -7.16 -0.88
N GLU A 14 -9.73 -8.23 -0.74
CA GLU A 14 -10.62 -8.43 0.40
C GLU A 14 -9.87 -9.02 1.62
N TYR A 15 -10.47 -8.90 2.80
CA TYR A 15 -9.92 -9.50 4.02
C TYR A 15 -9.72 -11.01 3.86
N GLY A 16 -8.50 -11.48 4.08
CA GLY A 16 -8.15 -12.90 4.08
C GLY A 16 -8.00 -13.52 2.70
N GLU A 17 -8.05 -12.71 1.64
CA GLU A 17 -7.77 -13.18 0.28
C GLU A 17 -6.37 -13.79 0.18
N ILE A 18 -6.24 -14.84 -0.64
CA ILE A 18 -5.05 -15.67 -0.73
C ILE A 18 -4.35 -15.41 -2.06
N PHE A 19 -3.08 -15.01 -1.99
CA PHE A 19 -2.20 -14.80 -3.13
C PHE A 19 -1.08 -15.83 -3.17
N VAL A 20 -0.48 -15.99 -4.34
CA VAL A 20 0.71 -16.82 -4.56
C VAL A 20 1.92 -15.90 -4.73
N ALA A 21 3.03 -16.21 -4.08
CA ALA A 21 4.28 -15.48 -4.25
C ALA A 21 4.72 -15.52 -5.73
N GLY A 22 5.22 -14.40 -6.26
CA GLY A 22 5.58 -14.29 -7.67
C GLY A 22 4.41 -13.99 -8.62
N ALA A 23 3.17 -13.94 -8.12
CA ALA A 23 2.01 -13.54 -8.92
C ALA A 23 1.86 -12.02 -8.98
N ASP A 24 1.24 -11.54 -10.06
CA ASP A 24 0.74 -10.17 -10.15
C ASP A 24 -0.54 -10.01 -9.32
N ILE A 25 -0.64 -8.88 -8.63
CA ILE A 25 -1.81 -8.48 -7.87
C ILE A 25 -2.26 -7.10 -8.33
N ASP A 26 -3.58 -6.96 -8.48
CA ASP A 26 -4.24 -5.67 -8.64
C ASP A 26 -4.75 -5.20 -7.27
N VAL A 27 -4.56 -3.92 -6.97
CA VAL A 27 -5.07 -3.30 -5.74
C VAL A 27 -5.93 -2.12 -6.13
N TYR A 28 -7.12 -2.04 -5.54
CA TYR A 28 -8.12 -1.00 -5.82
C TYR A 28 -8.53 -0.31 -4.52
N TRP A 29 -8.78 0.98 -4.59
CA TRP A 29 -9.27 1.75 -3.46
C TRP A 29 -10.16 2.91 -3.90
N ASP A 30 -11.13 3.22 -3.05
CA ASP A 30 -11.94 4.42 -3.14
C ASP A 30 -11.38 5.51 -2.23
N TYR A 31 -11.63 6.76 -2.64
CA TYR A 31 -11.21 7.93 -1.89
C TYR A 31 -12.35 8.94 -1.77
N VAL A 32 -12.64 9.37 -0.55
CA VAL A 32 -13.57 10.47 -0.29
C VAL A 32 -12.77 11.74 -0.03
N GLY A 33 -13.05 12.81 -0.76
CA GLY A 33 -12.30 14.07 -0.70
C GLY A 33 -11.50 14.35 -1.97
N GLY A 34 -10.36 15.04 -1.85
CA GLY A 34 -9.44 15.30 -2.97
C GLY A 34 -8.47 14.14 -3.14
N LEU A 35 -8.28 13.67 -4.38
CA LEU A 35 -7.32 12.60 -4.67
C LEU A 35 -5.91 13.00 -4.20
N PRO A 36 -5.18 12.09 -3.54
CA PRO A 36 -3.80 12.35 -3.16
C PRO A 36 -2.94 12.54 -4.41
N PRO A 37 -1.92 13.42 -4.38
CA PRO A 37 -0.95 13.51 -5.47
C PRO A 37 -0.08 12.25 -5.59
N VAL A 38 0.09 11.49 -4.50
CA VAL A 38 0.89 10.26 -4.46
C VAL A 38 0.21 9.21 -3.58
N VAL A 39 0.25 7.96 -4.01
CA VAL A 39 -0.18 6.80 -3.22
C VAL A 39 1.01 5.90 -2.92
N GLY A 40 1.16 5.52 -1.65
CA GLY A 40 2.13 4.52 -1.22
C GLY A 40 1.45 3.15 -1.10
N ILE A 41 2.07 2.12 -1.67
CA ILE A 41 1.61 0.74 -1.60
C ILE A 41 2.65 -0.09 -0.88
N ARG A 42 2.24 -0.84 0.13
CA ARG A 42 3.12 -1.68 0.93
C ARG A 42 2.49 -3.04 1.15
N ILE A 43 3.32 -4.08 1.10
CA ILE A 43 2.98 -5.35 1.71
C ILE A 43 3.91 -5.59 2.89
N ARG A 44 3.33 -5.91 4.04
CA ARG A 44 4.07 -6.34 5.22
C ARG A 44 3.79 -7.78 5.55
N SER A 45 4.81 -8.48 6.00
CA SER A 45 4.68 -9.76 6.70
C SER A 45 5.62 -9.70 7.91
N TYR A 46 5.17 -10.21 9.06
CA TYR A 46 5.79 -9.89 10.35
C TYR A 46 5.96 -8.37 10.54
N ASP A 47 7.17 -7.93 10.92
CA ASP A 47 7.54 -6.53 11.12
C ASP A 47 8.33 -5.96 9.92
N ASP A 48 8.40 -6.67 8.78
CA ASP A 48 9.19 -6.27 7.62
C ASP A 48 8.33 -5.97 6.37
N TYR A 49 8.86 -5.12 5.51
CA TYR A 49 8.28 -4.82 4.20
C TYR A 49 8.78 -5.83 3.18
N ILE A 50 7.87 -6.64 2.65
CA ILE A 50 8.20 -7.52 1.52
C ILE A 50 8.08 -6.77 0.19
N PHE A 51 7.24 -5.73 0.15
CA PHE A 51 7.07 -4.84 -1.00
C PHE A 51 6.78 -3.43 -0.52
N GLN A 52 7.36 -2.44 -1.19
CA GLN A 52 7.06 -1.03 -0.98
C GLN A 52 7.34 -0.24 -2.25
N ASP A 53 6.34 0.49 -2.73
CA ASP A 53 6.51 1.41 -3.85
C ASP A 53 5.57 2.63 -3.74
N TYR A 54 5.83 3.63 -4.56
CA TYR A 54 5.10 4.89 -4.62
C TYR A 54 4.65 5.17 -6.05
N TYR A 55 3.38 5.50 -6.20
CA TYR A 55 2.76 5.78 -7.48
C TYR A 55 2.23 7.20 -7.52
N GLU A 56 2.13 7.76 -8.72
CA GLU A 56 1.29 8.95 -8.94
C GLU A 56 -0.13 8.66 -8.43
N GLY A 57 -0.82 9.70 -7.95
CA GLY A 57 -2.18 9.60 -7.46
C GLY A 57 -3.11 8.79 -8.36
N GLY A 58 -4.07 8.08 -7.77
CA GLY A 58 -4.98 7.21 -8.48
C GLY A 58 -5.90 6.44 -7.53
N THR A 59 -6.61 5.46 -8.08
CA THR A 59 -7.54 4.54 -7.37
C THR A 59 -7.24 3.07 -7.62
N THR A 60 -6.15 2.78 -8.34
CA THR A 60 -5.72 1.42 -8.65
C THR A 60 -4.23 1.37 -8.96
N THR A 61 -3.61 0.21 -8.75
CA THR A 61 -2.27 -0.12 -9.21
C THR A 61 -2.13 -1.63 -9.37
N ASN A 62 -1.11 -2.06 -10.10
CA ASN A 62 -0.72 -3.46 -10.18
C ASN A 62 0.78 -3.62 -9.88
N PHE A 63 1.15 -4.73 -9.24
CA PHE A 63 2.54 -5.08 -9.01
C PHE A 63 2.70 -6.59 -8.82
N THR A 64 3.92 -7.09 -8.95
CA THR A 64 4.25 -8.49 -8.70
C THR A 64 4.67 -8.67 -7.24
N ILE A 65 4.05 -9.61 -6.53
CA ILE A 65 4.53 -10.04 -5.21
C ILE A 65 5.91 -10.70 -5.43
N PRO A 66 6.96 -10.33 -4.67
CA PRO A 66 8.25 -11.01 -4.83
C PRO A 66 8.11 -12.52 -4.60
N GLY A 67 8.76 -13.32 -5.44
CA GLY A 67 8.68 -14.79 -5.37
C GLY A 67 9.50 -15.41 -4.22
N ASP A 68 10.52 -14.70 -3.74
CA ASP A 68 11.36 -15.12 -2.62
C ASP A 68 11.06 -14.23 -1.41
N VAL A 69 9.95 -14.56 -0.71
CA VAL A 69 9.47 -13.83 0.46
C VAL A 69 9.55 -14.70 1.70
N THR A 70 10.09 -14.14 2.78
CA THR A 70 9.98 -14.75 4.10
C THR A 70 8.61 -14.37 4.68
N LEU A 71 7.77 -15.38 4.89
CA LEU A 71 6.38 -15.16 5.31
C LEU A 71 6.14 -15.51 6.77
N GLY A 72 5.15 -14.81 7.32
CA GLY A 72 4.46 -15.04 8.58
C GLY A 72 4.09 -16.49 8.86
N PHE A 73 3.68 -16.76 10.10
CA PHE A 73 2.93 -17.97 10.41
C PHE A 73 1.72 -18.08 9.46
N GLU A 74 1.54 -19.24 8.83
CA GLU A 74 0.49 -19.49 7.84
C GLU A 74 0.43 -18.50 6.65
N GLY A 75 1.49 -17.74 6.37
CA GLY A 75 1.50 -16.80 5.25
C GLY A 75 0.82 -15.46 5.54
N GLU A 76 0.60 -15.11 6.81
CA GLU A 76 -0.05 -13.84 7.18
C GLU A 76 0.71 -12.62 6.65
N ALA A 77 -0.03 -11.73 5.98
CA ALA A 77 0.48 -10.48 5.45
C ALA A 77 -0.60 -9.38 5.48
N THR A 78 -0.20 -8.14 5.24
CA THR A 78 -1.12 -7.01 5.07
C THR A 78 -0.78 -6.21 3.84
N ILE A 79 -1.81 -5.76 3.11
CA ILE A 79 -1.67 -4.71 2.10
C ILE A 79 -2.04 -3.38 2.72
N GLU A 80 -1.22 -2.37 2.50
CA GLU A 80 -1.43 -1.01 2.95
C GLU A 80 -1.47 -0.05 1.77
N VAL A 81 -2.45 0.84 1.79
CA VAL A 81 -2.57 1.96 0.85
C VAL A 81 -2.53 3.26 1.65
N SER A 82 -1.57 4.13 1.34
CA SER A 82 -1.36 5.41 2.01
C SER A 82 -1.54 6.59 1.06
N ALA A 83 -2.31 7.58 1.47
CA ALA A 83 -2.45 8.87 0.79
C ALA A 83 -1.34 9.83 1.25
N ILE A 84 -0.60 10.40 0.29
CA ILE A 84 0.60 11.22 0.56
C ILE A 84 0.46 12.59 -0.11
N SER A 85 0.62 13.68 0.66
CA SER A 85 0.38 15.06 0.19
C SER A 85 1.64 15.84 -0.16
N GLN A 86 2.81 15.39 0.27
CA GLN A 86 4.09 16.02 -0.02
C GLN A 86 5.14 14.96 -0.28
N VAL A 87 5.86 15.10 -1.40
CA VAL A 87 7.10 14.37 -1.67
C VAL A 87 8.19 15.41 -1.84
N SER A 88 9.09 15.51 -0.86
CA SER A 88 10.30 16.34 -1.01
C SER A 88 11.48 15.41 -1.26
N ILE A 89 11.98 15.40 -2.50
CA ILE A 89 13.24 14.77 -2.89
C ILE A 89 14.26 15.90 -3.04
N TYR A 90 15.27 15.95 -2.18
CA TYR A 90 16.35 16.92 -2.33
C TYR A 90 17.37 16.38 -3.34
N PRO A 91 17.76 17.15 -4.38
CA PRO A 91 18.78 16.72 -5.32
C PRO A 91 20.10 16.42 -4.58
N GLY A 92 20.57 15.16 -4.65
CA GLY A 92 21.77 14.69 -3.97
C GLY A 92 21.53 14.09 -2.58
N ASP A 93 20.29 14.08 -2.08
CA ASP A 93 19.88 13.36 -0.88
C ASP A 93 19.08 12.12 -1.28
N SER A 94 19.43 10.94 -0.76
CA SER A 94 18.67 9.70 -1.00
C SER A 94 17.40 9.63 -0.16
N ARG A 95 17.02 10.73 0.50
CA ARG A 95 15.92 10.78 1.48
C ARG A 95 14.73 11.51 0.88
N SER A 96 13.62 10.79 0.80
CA SER A 96 12.32 11.35 0.44
C SER A 96 11.54 11.62 1.73
N PHE A 97 11.05 12.85 1.91
CA PHE A 97 10.13 13.17 3.00
C PHE A 97 8.70 13.08 2.50
N PHE A 98 7.90 12.26 3.19
CA PHE A 98 6.49 12.03 2.87
C PHE A 98 5.61 12.54 4.01
N SER A 99 4.58 13.29 3.67
CA SER A 99 3.47 13.55 4.59
C SER A 99 2.35 12.57 4.28
N ILE A 100 2.30 11.46 5.01
CA ILE A 100 1.17 10.52 4.99
C ILE A 100 0.07 11.11 5.85
N TYR A 101 -1.13 11.23 5.30
CA TYR A 101 -2.28 11.81 6.01
C TYR A 101 -3.47 10.87 6.11
N LEU A 102 -3.52 9.80 5.31
CA LEU A 102 -4.41 8.66 5.49
C LEU A 102 -3.68 7.36 5.17
N THR A 103 -4.02 6.30 5.90
CA THR A 103 -3.59 4.93 5.61
C THR A 103 -4.74 3.98 5.85
N ARG A 104 -4.93 3.04 4.92
CA ARG A 104 -5.80 1.89 5.10
C ARG A 104 -5.01 0.60 4.96
N VAL A 105 -5.43 -0.42 5.71
CA VAL A 105 -4.77 -1.71 5.78
C VAL A 105 -5.81 -2.82 5.61
N VAL A 106 -5.51 -3.82 4.80
CA VAL A 106 -6.29 -5.06 4.67
C VAL A 106 -5.37 -6.26 4.92
N PRO A 107 -5.71 -7.13 5.89
CA PRO A 107 -5.07 -8.43 6.07
C PRO A 107 -5.34 -9.38 4.90
N ILE A 108 -4.31 -10.08 4.45
CA ILE A 108 -4.34 -11.08 3.38
C ILE A 108 -3.51 -12.31 3.79
N ARG A 109 -3.48 -13.33 2.95
CA ARG A 109 -2.56 -14.48 3.06
C ARG A 109 -1.73 -14.61 1.79
N ILE A 110 -0.45 -14.93 1.93
CA ILE A 110 0.45 -15.24 0.82
C ILE A 110 0.92 -16.68 0.98
N THR A 111 0.91 -17.43 -0.11
CA THR A 111 1.38 -18.81 -0.18
C THR A 111 2.64 -18.90 -1.06
N PRO A 112 3.58 -19.81 -0.74
CA PRO A 112 4.77 -20.03 -1.58
C PRO A 112 4.43 -20.53 -2.98
#